data_AF-A0A645AMA0-F1
#
_entry.id   AF-A0A645AMA0-F1
#
_cell.length_a   1.000
_cell.length_b   1.000
_cell.length_c   1.000
_cell.angle_alpha   90.00
_cell.angle_beta   90.00
_cell.angle_gamma   90.00
#
_symmetry.space_group_name_H-M   'P 1'
#
loop_
_entity.id
_entity.type
_entity.pdbx_description
1 polymer ?
#
loop_
_entity_poly.entity_id
_entity_poly.type
_entity_poly.pdbx_seq_one_letter_code
_entity_poly.pdbx_strand_id
1 'polypeptide(L)'
;MKPLDVTEFLSGRMDEIISSLKENNTEFALSAERSSQLLDDINWLMSNTERTIALSPEDCMNVHEFFEQELTQEGIMQQELYKQGYLDCIKLLRMLKVIR
;
A
#
# COMPACT_ATOMS: atom_id res chain seq x y z
N MET A 1 27.21 18.65 11.81
CA MET A 1 25.82 18.29 11.44
C MET A 1 25.91 17.10 10.51
N LYS A 2 25.24 15.99 10.82
CA LYS A 2 25.05 14.89 9.86
C LYS A 2 24.21 15.47 8.69
N PRO A 3 24.58 15.24 7.42
CA PRO A 3 23.72 15.62 6.31
C PRO A 3 22.37 14.93 6.47
N LEU A 4 21.28 15.66 6.20
CA LEU A 4 19.94 15.10 6.21
C LEU A 4 19.88 14.04 5.10
N ASP A 5 19.64 12.79 5.46
CA ASP A 5 19.34 11.75 4.50
C ASP A 5 17.88 11.90 4.06
N VAL A 6 17.71 12.54 2.90
CA VAL A 6 16.38 12.82 2.34
C VAL A 6 15.66 11.53 1.99
N THR A 7 16.37 10.49 1.59
CA THR A 7 15.77 9.19 1.26
C THR A 7 15.24 8.52 2.52
N GLU A 8 16.03 8.49 3.59
CA GLU A 8 15.59 7.95 4.90
C GLU A 8 14.37 8.71 5.43
N PHE A 9 14.37 10.05 5.33
CA PHE A 9 13.23 10.87 5.74
C PHE A 9 11.95 10.54 4.94
N LEU A 10 12.06 10.49 3.61
CA LEU A 10 10.90 10.22 2.75
C LEU A 10 10.38 8.80 2.96
N SER A 11 11.25 7.81 3.12
CA SER A 11 10.85 6.43 3.45
C SER A 11 10.10 6.37 4.78
N GLY A 12 10.63 6.97 5.84
CA GLY A 12 9.94 6.99 7.14
C GLY A 12 8.58 7.69 7.07
N ARG A 13 8.46 8.78 6.30
CA ARG A 13 7.18 9.47 6.09
C ARG A 13 6.18 8.63 5.32
N MET A 14 6.61 7.89 4.29
CA MET A 14 5.74 6.96 3.57
C MET A 14 5.21 5.87 4.51
N ASP A 15 6.07 5.28 5.34
CA ASP A 15 5.67 4.26 6.31
C ASP A 15 4.67 4.80 7.35
N GLU A 16 4.89 6.02 7.85
CA GLU A 16 3.97 6.70 8.76
C GLU A 16 2.59 6.96 8.13
N ILE A 17 2.56 7.37 6.85
CA ILE A 17 1.31 7.61 6.11
C ILE A 17 0.55 6.29 5.91
N ILE A 18 1.24 5.23 5.48
CA ILE A 18 0.64 3.90 5.29
C ILE A 18 0.10 3.36 6.62
N SER A 19 0.85 3.51 7.72
CA SER A 19 0.41 3.08 9.04
C SER A 19 -0.84 3.85 9.49
N SER A 20 -0.87 5.17 9.28
CA SER A 20 -2.04 6.00 9.57
C SER A 20 -3.27 5.60 8.74
N LEU A 21 -3.08 5.24 7.46
CA LEU A 21 -4.17 4.75 6.61
C LEU A 21 -4.76 3.44 7.15
N LYS A 22 -3.93 2.50 7.61
CA LYS A 22 -4.38 1.25 8.22
C LYS A 22 -5.21 1.48 9.49
N GLU A 23 -4.85 2.48 10.29
CA GLU A 23 -5.52 2.77 11.56
C GLU A 23 -6.79 3.62 11.39
N ASN A 24 -6.78 4.56 10.45
CA ASN A 24 -7.78 5.64 10.42
C ASN A 24 -8.67 5.63 9.15
N ASN A 25 -8.29 4.89 8.10
CA ASN A 25 -9.10 4.76 6.90
C ASN A 25 -9.74 3.37 6.86
N THR A 26 -11.04 3.31 7.19
CA THR A 26 -11.80 2.05 7.25
C THR A 26 -11.85 1.34 5.90
N GLU A 27 -11.96 2.07 4.80
CA GLU A 27 -11.99 1.47 3.45
C GLU A 27 -10.64 0.82 3.12
N PHE A 28 -9.54 1.50 3.40
CA PHE A 28 -8.19 0.95 3.25
C PHE A 28 -7.99 -0.29 4.12
N ALA A 29 -8.39 -0.24 5.39
CA ALA A 29 -8.23 -1.34 6.33
C ALA A 29 -9.04 -2.58 5.91
N LEU A 30 -10.31 -2.41 5.52
CA LEU A 30 -11.16 -3.51 5.06
C LEU A 30 -10.65 -4.11 3.75
N SER A 31 -10.20 -3.26 2.82
CA SER A 31 -9.64 -3.72 1.56
C SER A 31 -8.35 -4.53 1.76
N ALA A 32 -7.46 -4.08 2.66
CA ALA A 32 -6.24 -4.80 3.02
C ALA A 32 -6.53 -6.13 3.75
N GLU A 33 -7.52 -6.17 4.63
CA GLU A 33 -7.93 -7.42 5.28
C GLU A 33 -8.46 -8.42 4.23
N ARG A 34 -9.31 -7.96 3.31
CA ARG A 34 -9.88 -8.80 2.27
C ARG A 34 -8.81 -9.29 1.28
N SER A 35 -7.89 -8.43 0.86
CA SER A 35 -6.79 -8.84 -0.04
C SER A 35 -5.88 -9.86 0.62
N SER A 36 -5.60 -9.73 1.93
CA SER A 36 -4.83 -10.71 2.68
C SER A 36 -5.51 -12.09 2.73
N GLN A 37 -6.83 -12.13 2.92
CA GLN A 37 -7.58 -13.40 2.91
C GLN A 37 -7.55 -14.06 1.53
N LEU A 38 -7.78 -13.28 0.47
CA LEU A 38 -7.74 -13.78 -0.90
C LEU A 38 -6.35 -14.26 -1.32
N LEU A 39 -5.30 -13.61 -0.81
CA LEU A 39 -3.92 -13.99 -1.08
C LEU A 39 -3.58 -15.39 -0.54
N ASP A 40 -4.14 -15.78 0.61
CA ASP A 40 -3.95 -17.13 1.15
C ASP A 40 -4.54 -18.20 0.23
N ASP A 41 -5.74 -17.95 -0.32
CA ASP A 41 -6.39 -18.83 -1.30
C ASP A 41 -5.58 -18.92 -2.60
N ILE A 42 -5.11 -17.77 -3.10
CA ILE A 42 -4.27 -17.71 -4.31
C ILE A 42 -2.93 -18.41 -4.10
N ASN A 43 -2.31 -18.25 -2.93
CA ASN A 43 -1.05 -18.93 -2.59
C ASN A 43 -1.21 -20.44 -2.56
N TRP A 44 -2.34 -20.94 -2.07
CA TRP A 44 -2.66 -22.36 -2.12
C TRP A 44 -2.77 -22.86 -3.57
N LEU A 45 -3.46 -22.12 -4.44
CA LEU A 45 -3.55 -22.43 -5.87
C LEU A 45 -2.17 -22.48 -6.54
N MET A 46 -1.31 -21.47 -6.28
CA MET A 46 0.03 -21.40 -6.86
C MET A 46 1.00 -22.46 -6.32
N SER A 47 0.81 -22.88 -5.07
CA SER A 47 1.66 -23.88 -4.41
C SER A 47 1.26 -25.32 -4.74
N ASN A 48 0.18 -25.52 -5.50
CA ASN A 48 -0.25 -26.85 -5.90
C ASN A 48 0.81 -27.50 -6.81
N THR A 49 1.35 -28.63 -6.36
CA THR A 49 2.42 -29.38 -7.06
C THR A 49 1.91 -30.26 -8.21
N GLU A 50 0.60 -30.34 -8.41
CA GLU A 50 0.03 -31.06 -9.54
C GLU A 50 0.40 -30.39 -10.87
N ARG A 51 0.72 -31.20 -11.89
CA ARG A 51 1.11 -30.70 -13.23
C ARG A 51 -0.03 -29.99 -13.96
N THR A 52 -1.26 -30.08 -13.46
CA THR A 52 -2.44 -29.50 -14.08
C THR A 52 -3.35 -28.98 -12.97
N ILE A 53 -3.42 -27.65 -12.87
CA ILE A 53 -4.36 -26.98 -11.97
C ILE A 53 -5.66 -26.78 -12.75
N ALA A 54 -6.75 -27.33 -12.23
CA ALA A 54 -8.09 -27.01 -12.71
C ALA A 54 -8.62 -25.82 -11.91
N LEU A 55 -8.74 -24.65 -12.55
CA LEU A 55 -9.33 -23.47 -11.92
C LEU A 55 -10.85 -23.58 -11.96
N SER A 56 -11.47 -23.45 -10.79
CA SER A 56 -12.91 -23.25 -10.68
C SER A 56 -13.29 -21.80 -11.04
N PRO A 57 -14.57 -21.54 -11.36
CA PRO A 57 -15.05 -20.17 -11.53
C PRO A 57 -14.83 -19.30 -10.28
N GLU A 58 -14.88 -19.91 -9.09
CA GLU A 58 -14.64 -19.24 -7.81
C GLU A 58 -13.18 -18.81 -7.68
N ASP A 59 -12.23 -19.67 -8.06
CA ASP A 59 -10.80 -19.31 -8.08
C ASP A 59 -10.53 -18.09 -8.96
N CYS A 60 -11.15 -18.06 -10.14
CA CYS A 60 -11.07 -16.92 -11.05
C CYS A 60 -11.65 -15.64 -10.45
N MET A 61 -12.78 -15.75 -9.73
CA MET A 61 -13.39 -14.61 -9.04
C MET A 61 -12.52 -14.12 -7.89
N ASN A 62 -11.93 -15.01 -7.10
CA ASN A 62 -11.05 -14.65 -5.98
C ASN A 62 -9.79 -13.91 -6.48
N VAL A 63 -9.18 -14.37 -7.59
CA VAL A 63 -8.06 -13.66 -8.22
C VAL A 63 -8.48 -12.29 -8.72
N HIS A 64 -9.64 -12.17 -9.34
CA HIS A 64 -10.15 -10.88 -9.81
C HIS A 64 -10.39 -9.91 -8.64
N GLU A 65 -11.11 -10.36 -7.62
CA GLU A 65 -11.41 -9.57 -6.43
C GLU A 65 -10.12 -9.13 -5.73
N PHE A 66 -9.10 -9.99 -5.66
CA PHE A 66 -7.81 -9.64 -5.08
C PHE A 66 -7.19 -8.42 -5.76
N PHE A 67 -7.16 -8.40 -7.09
CA PHE A 67 -6.64 -7.25 -7.83
C PHE A 67 -7.51 -5.99 -7.66
N GLU A 68 -8.83 -6.13 -7.53
CA GLU A 68 -9.70 -4.99 -7.22
C GLU A 68 -9.39 -4.38 -5.84
N GLN A 69 -9.12 -5.22 -4.83
CA GLN A 69 -8.70 -4.76 -3.51
C GLN A 69 -7.31 -4.10 -3.55
N GLU A 70 -6.35 -4.66 -4.27
CA GLU A 70 -5.02 -4.05 -4.43
C GLU A 70 -5.10 -2.68 -5.12
N LEU A 71 -5.91 -2.56 -6.19
CA LEU A 71 -6.13 -1.28 -6.87
C LEU A 71 -6.81 -0.25 -5.97
N THR A 72 -7.75 -0.69 -5.13
CA THR A 72 -8.44 0.19 -4.16
C THR A 72 -7.45 0.74 -3.14
N GLN A 73 -6.64 -0.14 -2.54
CA GLN A 73 -5.59 0.25 -1.60
C GLN A 73 -4.57 1.18 -2.26
N GLU A 74 -4.11 0.85 -3.47
CA GLU A 74 -3.14 1.68 -4.20
C GLU A 74 -3.71 3.08 -4.48
N GLY A 75 -4.96 3.18 -4.92
CA GLY A 75 -5.61 4.46 -5.18
C GLY A 75 -5.68 5.34 -3.93
N ILE A 76 -6.11 4.77 -2.80
CA ILE A 76 -6.19 5.49 -1.51
C ILE A 76 -4.78 5.91 -1.05
N MET A 77 -3.81 5.00 -1.12
CA MET A 77 -2.43 5.25 -0.71
C MET A 77 -1.81 6.36 -1.56
N GLN A 78 -1.92 6.28 -2.90
CA GLN A 78 -1.38 7.29 -3.80
C GLN A 78 -2.02 8.67 -3.55
N GLN A 79 -3.34 8.72 -3.30
CA GLN A 79 -4.03 9.97 -2.99
C GLN A 79 -3.48 10.62 -1.70
N GLU A 80 -3.34 9.85 -0.63
CA GLU A 80 -2.85 10.39 0.65
C GLU A 80 -1.36 10.74 0.60
N LEU A 81 -0.54 9.91 -0.06
CA LEU A 81 0.88 10.21 -0.31
C LEU A 81 1.06 11.51 -1.09
N TYR A 82 0.25 11.73 -2.13
CA TYR A 82 0.29 12.97 -2.90
C TYR A 82 -0.05 14.17 -2.02
N LYS A 83 -1.16 14.10 -1.28
CA LYS A 83 -1.63 15.17 -0.40
C LYS A 83 -0.63 15.51 0.71
N GLN A 84 -0.11 14.50 1.40
CA GLN A 84 0.89 14.69 2.46
C GLN A 84 2.25 15.08 1.90
N GLY A 85 2.63 14.57 0.73
CA GLY A 85 3.87 14.91 0.04
C GLY A 85 4.01 16.41 -0.22
N TYR A 86 2.93 17.12 -0.56
CA TYR A 86 2.96 18.58 -0.67
C TYR A 86 3.29 19.27 0.65
N LEU A 87 2.69 18.83 1.75
CA LEU A 87 2.91 19.41 3.08
C LEU A 87 4.33 19.11 3.58
N ASP A 88 4.79 17.88 3.34
CA ASP A 88 6.12 17.42 3.71
C ASP A 88 7.21 18.14 2.90
N CYS A 89 6.97 18.44 1.62
CA CYS A 89 7.86 19.29 0.82
C CYS A 89 8.05 20.68 1.45
N ILE A 90 6.97 21.32 1.91
CA ILE A 90 7.06 22.62 2.58
C ILE A 90 7.88 22.51 3.88
N LYS A 91 7.64 21.46 4.67
CA LYS A 91 8.38 21.17 5.90
C LYS A 91 9.87 20.98 5.62
N LEU A 92 10.21 20.23 4.57
CA LEU A 92 11.58 19.98 4.15
C LEU A 92 12.28 21.26 3.69
N LEU A 93 11.62 22.09 2.88
CA LEU A 93 12.17 23.38 2.42
C LEU A 93 12.45 24.34 3.59
N ARG A 94 11.59 24.34 4.63
CA ARG A 94 11.84 25.07 5.88
C ARG A 94 13.02 24.52 6.66
N MET A 95 13.12 23.19 6.80
CA MET A 95 14.26 22.53 7.47
C MET A 95 15.59 22.85 6.78
N LEU A 96 15.59 22.91 5.45
CA LEU A 96 16.73 23.29 4.63
C LEU A 96 16.99 24.80 4.58
N LYS A 97 16.14 25.61 5.23
CA LYS A 97 16.20 27.08 5.24
C LYS A 97 16.14 27.73 3.85
N VAL A 98 15.54 27.02 2.88
CA VAL A 98 15.28 27.56 1.54
C VAL A 98 14.14 28.58 1.60
N ILE A 99 13.14 28.29 2.43
CA ILE A 99 12.01 29.18 2.73
C ILE A 99 11.94 29.42 4.24
N ARG A 100 11.28 30.50 4.65
CA ARG A 100 11.09 30.88 6.06
C ARG A 100 9.97 30.09 6.74
#